data_AF-A0A9R1KQK3-F1
#
_entry.id   AF-A0A9R1KQK3-F1
#
_cell.length_a   1.000
_cell.length_b   1.000
_cell.length_c   1.000
_cell.angle_alpha   90.00
_cell.angle_beta   90.00
_cell.angle_gamma   90.00
#
_symmetry.space_group_name_H-M   'P 1'
#
loop_
_entity.id
_entity.type
_entity.pdbx_description
1 polymer ?
#
loop_
_entity_poly.entity_id
_entity_poly.type
_entity_poly.pdbx_seq_one_letter_code
_entity_poly.pdbx_strand_id
1 'polypeptide(L)'
;MQIAGLNTLGISIARIDYAPLGQNPPHTHPRATEILTVLEGTLYVGFVTSNQPAPNRNKFFSKVLNKGDVFVFPVGLIHFQFNPNPHQPAVAIAA
;
A
#
# COMPACT_ATOMS: atom_id res chain seq x y z
N MET A 1 -11.12 -9.27 7.98
CA MET A 1 -11.70 -8.87 9.29
C MET A 1 -12.88 -7.95 9.00
N GLN A 2 -14.02 -8.12 9.66
CA GLN A 2 -15.12 -7.16 9.61
C GLN A 2 -15.31 -6.58 11.01
N ILE A 3 -15.26 -5.25 11.11
CA ILE A 3 -15.35 -4.52 12.38
C ILE A 3 -16.61 -3.66 12.34
N ALA A 4 -17.71 -4.18 12.89
CA ALA A 4 -19.02 -3.51 12.81
C ALA A 4 -19.01 -2.09 13.40
N GLY A 5 -18.18 -1.84 14.43
CA GLY A 5 -18.03 -0.53 15.06
C GLY A 5 -17.44 0.57 14.18
N LEU A 6 -16.93 0.23 12.99
CA LEU A 6 -16.46 1.23 12.02
C LEU A 6 -17.60 1.84 11.17
N ASN A 7 -18.81 1.30 11.28
CA ASN A 7 -19.95 1.82 10.52
C ASN A 7 -20.14 3.32 10.80
N THR A 8 -20.38 4.10 9.76
CA THR A 8 -20.50 5.58 9.78
C THR A 8 -19.24 6.39 10.15
N LEU A 9 -18.12 5.76 10.52
CA LEU A 9 -16.90 6.48 10.93
C LEU A 9 -15.98 6.90 9.77
N GLY A 10 -16.29 6.46 8.54
CA GLY A 10 -15.52 6.83 7.34
C GLY A 10 -14.12 6.21 7.26
N ILE A 11 -13.83 5.19 8.06
CA ILE A 11 -12.54 4.49 8.11
C ILE A 11 -12.73 2.98 7.94
N SER A 12 -11.68 2.32 7.44
CA SER A 12 -11.58 0.87 7.37
C SER A 12 -10.17 0.44 7.76
N ILE A 13 -9.94 -0.85 7.91
CA ILE A 13 -8.59 -1.37 8.19
C ILE A 13 -8.43 -2.76 7.58
N ALA A 14 -7.26 -3.03 7.04
CA ALA A 14 -6.83 -4.32 6.54
C ALA A 14 -5.45 -4.67 7.10
N ARG A 15 -5.24 -5.95 7.37
CA ARG A 15 -3.92 -6.53 7.60
C ARG A 15 -3.52 -7.31 6.35
N ILE A 16 -2.28 -7.16 5.93
CA ILE A 16 -1.73 -7.88 4.78
C ILE A 16 -0.46 -8.60 5.23
N ASP A 17 -0.43 -9.91 5.02
CA ASP A 17 0.71 -10.78 5.28
C ASP A 17 1.29 -11.21 3.93
N TYR A 18 2.57 -10.91 3.72
CA TYR A 18 3.28 -11.19 2.49
C TYR A 18 4.25 -12.35 2.72
N ALA A 19 4.09 -13.43 1.97
CA ALA A 19 5.11 -14.48 1.89
C ALA A 19 6.43 -13.91 1.35
N PRO A 20 7.57 -14.62 1.48
CA PRO A 20 8.79 -14.27 0.76
C PRO A 20 8.51 -14.15 -0.75
N LEU A 21 8.99 -13.07 -1.38
CA LEU A 21 8.66 -12.70 -2.77
C LEU A 21 7.15 -12.51 -3.06
N GLY A 22 6.32 -12.40 -2.02
CA GLY A 22 4.89 -12.17 -2.16
C GLY A 22 4.58 -10.76 -2.63
N GLN A 23 3.53 -10.62 -3.43
CA GLN A 23 3.09 -9.35 -3.98
C GLN A 23 1.59 -9.15 -3.76
N ASN A 24 1.21 -7.94 -3.36
CA ASN A 24 -0.14 -7.43 -3.59
C ASN A 24 -0.10 -6.69 -4.94
N PRO A 25 -0.69 -7.26 -6.00
CA PRO A 25 -0.53 -6.79 -7.37
C PRO A 25 -1.07 -5.36 -7.57
N PRO A 26 -0.76 -4.70 -8.71
CA PRO A 26 -1.28 -3.38 -9.00
C PRO A 26 -2.81 -3.32 -8.90
N HIS A 27 -3.33 -2.43 -8.06
CA HIS A 27 -4.75 -2.26 -7.79
C HIS A 27 -5.10 -0.81 -7.44
N THR A 28 -6.38 -0.53 -7.18
CA THR A 28 -6.87 0.82 -6.81
C THR A 28 -7.89 0.74 -5.68
N HIS A 29 -8.04 1.85 -4.95
CA HIS A 29 -9.16 2.10 -4.07
C HIS A 29 -9.97 3.29 -4.60
N PRO A 30 -11.15 3.07 -5.23
CA PRO A 30 -11.85 4.13 -5.96
C PRO A 30 -12.48 5.20 -5.06
N ARG A 31 -12.53 4.98 -3.75
CA ARG A 31 -13.24 5.85 -2.78
C ARG A 31 -12.45 6.16 -1.52
N ALA A 32 -11.18 5.74 -1.43
CA ALA A 32 -10.37 5.94 -0.23
C ALA A 32 -8.90 6.18 -0.60
N THR A 33 -8.24 7.03 0.19
CA THR A 33 -6.78 7.06 0.31
C THR A 33 -6.37 5.95 1.27
N GLU A 34 -5.22 5.32 1.05
CA GLU A 34 -4.66 4.32 1.96
C GLU A 34 -3.44 4.88 2.67
N ILE A 35 -3.36 4.68 3.98
CA ILE A 35 -2.12 4.78 4.74
C ILE A 35 -1.64 3.39 5.16
N LEU A 36 -0.41 3.03 4.77
CA LEU A 36 0.19 1.73 5.05
C LEU A 36 1.36 1.88 6.01
N THR A 37 1.34 1.08 7.09
CA THR A 37 2.43 0.98 8.07
C THR A 37 3.01 -0.43 8.08
N VAL A 38 4.32 -0.56 7.95
CA VAL A 38 5.00 -1.87 8.02
C VAL A 38 5.18 -2.26 9.48
N LEU A 39 4.60 -3.40 9.87
CA LEU A 39 4.75 -3.95 11.21
C LEU A 39 5.98 -4.84 11.34
N GLU A 40 6.29 -5.59 10.27
CA GLU A 40 7.41 -6.55 10.22
C GLU A 40 7.96 -6.66 8.79
N GLY A 41 9.25 -6.99 8.67
CA GLY A 41 9.91 -7.19 7.38
C GLY A 41 10.17 -5.92 6.59
N THR A 42 10.23 -6.08 5.27
CA THR A 42 10.55 -5.03 4.29
C THR A 42 9.56 -5.10 3.13
N LEU A 43 9.07 -3.95 2.67
CA LEU A 43 8.19 -3.85 1.50
C LEU A 43 8.71 -2.82 0.51
N TYR A 44 8.83 -3.21 -0.75
CA TYR A 44 8.92 -2.28 -1.86
C TYR A 44 7.52 -1.87 -2.29
N VAL A 45 7.21 -0.58 -2.19
CA VAL A 45 5.88 -0.05 -2.49
C VAL A 45 5.96 1.06 -3.53
N GLY A 46 4.86 1.32 -4.21
CA GLY A 46 4.75 2.50 -5.04
C GLY A 46 3.38 2.72 -5.67
N PHE A 47 3.19 3.92 -6.20
CA PHE A 47 2.02 4.31 -6.97
C PHE A 47 2.41 5.10 -8.22
N VAL A 48 1.50 5.15 -9.18
CA VAL A 48 1.65 5.94 -10.39
C VAL A 48 0.63 7.07 -10.40
N THR A 49 1.08 8.28 -10.72
CA THR A 49 0.19 9.44 -10.90
C THR A 49 -0.68 9.25 -12.15
N SER A 50 -1.80 9.96 -12.23
CA SER A 50 -2.64 10.00 -13.42
C SER A 50 -2.87 11.45 -13.86
N ASN A 51 -3.14 11.65 -15.15
CA ASN A 51 -3.64 12.91 -15.72
C ASN A 51 -2.79 14.17 -15.46
N GLN A 52 -1.48 14.02 -15.25
CA GLN A 52 -0.55 15.15 -15.15
C GLN A 52 -0.14 15.68 -16.54
N PRO A 53 0.09 17.00 -16.73
CA PRO A 53 0.69 17.53 -17.94
C PRO A 53 2.11 16.97 -18.19
N ALA A 54 2.56 17.01 -19.45
CA ALA A 54 3.97 16.73 -19.75
C ALA A 54 4.89 17.70 -19.00
N PRO A 55 6.07 17.26 -18.51
CA PRO A 55 6.68 15.94 -18.73
C PRO A 55 6.30 14.86 -17.71
N ASN A 56 5.49 15.16 -16.69
CA ASN A 56 5.26 14.28 -15.53
C ASN A 56 4.09 13.28 -15.71
N ARG A 57 3.77 12.89 -16.95
CA ARG A 57 2.69 11.93 -17.23
C ARG A 57 3.02 10.59 -16.60
N ASN A 58 2.07 10.02 -15.85
CA ASN A 58 2.18 8.69 -15.24
C ASN A 58 3.50 8.49 -14.49
N LYS A 59 3.92 9.53 -13.75
CA LYS A 59 5.14 9.46 -12.93
C LYS A 59 4.95 8.42 -11.83
N PHE A 60 5.93 7.53 -11.72
CA PHE A 60 6.01 6.50 -10.70
C PHE A 60 6.75 7.02 -9.46
N PHE A 61 6.15 6.81 -8.29
CA PHE A 61 6.72 7.10 -6.98
C PHE A 61 6.85 5.81 -6.20
N SER A 62 8.04 5.52 -5.68
CA SER A 62 8.29 4.29 -4.94
C SER A 62 9.28 4.48 -3.80
N LYS A 63 9.22 3.55 -2.85
CA LYS A 63 10.13 3.48 -1.71
C LYS A 63 10.23 2.04 -1.20
N VAL A 64 11.38 1.70 -0.64
CA VAL A 64 11.52 0.51 0.21
C VAL A 64 11.26 0.93 1.65
N LEU A 65 10.28 0.30 2.28
CA LEU A 65 9.86 0.51 3.66
C LEU A 65 10.38 -0.64 4.53
N ASN A 66 10.79 -0.33 5.74
CA ASN A 66 11.12 -1.30 6.78
C ASN A 66 10.13 -1.18 7.95
N LYS A 67 10.20 -2.09 8.92
CA LYS A 67 9.41 -2.03 10.15
C LYS A 67 9.38 -0.61 10.75
N GLY A 68 8.16 -0.11 10.97
CA GLY A 68 7.88 1.23 11.51
C GLY A 68 7.71 2.32 10.45
N ASP A 69 8.17 2.10 9.22
CA ASP A 69 7.97 3.06 8.13
C ASP A 69 6.51 3.10 7.67
N VAL A 70 6.11 4.27 7.18
CA VAL A 70 4.76 4.57 6.70
C VAL A 70 4.82 5.10 5.26
N PHE A 71 3.79 4.79 4.47
CA PHE A 71 3.61 5.32 3.12
C PHE A 71 2.12 5.55 2.83
N VAL A 72 1.83 6.56 2.00
CA VAL A 72 0.44 6.94 1.66
C VAL A 72 0.21 6.75 0.16
N PHE A 73 -0.89 6.09 -0.20
CA PHE A 73 -1.36 5.93 -1.56
C PHE A 73 -2.58 6.82 -1.80
N PRO A 74 -2.49 7.86 -2.66
CA PRO A 74 -3.62 8.75 -2.92
C PRO A 74 -4.83 8.03 -3.54
N VAL A 75 -6.02 8.51 -3.21
CA VAL A 75 -7.29 7.95 -3.69
C VAL A 75 -7.31 7.71 -5.20
N GLY A 76 -7.76 6.52 -5.58
CA GLY A 76 -7.96 6.12 -6.98
C GLY A 76 -6.68 5.89 -7.79
N LEU A 77 -5.48 6.13 -7.25
CA LEU A 77 -4.23 5.88 -7.98
C LEU A 77 -3.84 4.40 -7.93
N ILE A 78 -3.31 3.91 -9.05
CA ILE A 78 -2.80 2.55 -9.16
C ILE A 78 -1.55 2.42 -8.28
N HIS A 79 -1.54 1.43 -7.41
CA HIS A 79 -0.44 1.17 -6.50
C HIS A 79 -0.25 -0.33 -6.21
N PHE A 80 0.88 -0.68 -5.63
CA PHE A 80 1.23 -2.06 -5.29
C PHE A 80 2.14 -2.12 -4.06
N GLN A 81 2.26 -3.32 -3.50
CA GLN A 81 3.30 -3.66 -2.52
C GLN A 81 3.93 -5.00 -2.88
N PHE A 82 5.24 -5.11 -2.72
CA PHE A 82 6.02 -6.31 -2.98
C PHE A 82 6.97 -6.56 -1.82
N ASN A 83 7.06 -7.79 -1.34
CA ASN A 83 8.09 -8.20 -0.39
C ASN A 83 9.34 -8.65 -1.18
N PRO A 84 10.42 -7.86 -1.25
CA PRO A 84 11.61 -8.24 -2.00
C PRO A 84 12.48 -9.29 -1.29
N ASN A 85 12.14 -9.68 -0.06
CA ASN A 85 12.93 -10.64 0.70
C ASN A 85 12.59 -12.09 0.25
N PRO A 86 13.57 -12.89 -0.21
CA PRO A 86 13.35 -14.26 -0.66
C PRO A 86 13.23 -15.29 0.47
N HIS A 87 13.44 -14.90 1.72
CA HIS A 87 13.52 -15.83 2.84
C HIS A 87 12.61 -15.47 4.02
N GLN A 88 12.21 -14.20 4.16
CA GLN A 88 11.41 -13.74 5.30
C GLN A 88 10.08 -13.14 4.83
N PRO A 89 8.99 -13.37 5.58
CA PRO A 89 7.72 -12.70 5.32
C PRO A 89 7.76 -11.22 5.73
N ALA A 90 6.75 -10.47 5.31
CA ALA A 90 6.50 -9.11 5.77
C ALA A 90 5.03 -8.95 6.19
N VAL A 91 4.76 -8.02 7.09
CA VAL A 91 3.41 -7.75 7.60
C VAL A 91 3.17 -6.25 7.59
N ALA A 92 2.01 -5.83 7.10
CA ALA A 92 1.58 -4.43 7.13
C ALA A 92 0.12 -4.29 7.55
N ILE A 93 -0.20 -3.09 8.07
CA ILE A 93 -1.57 -2.62 8.25
C ILE A 93 -1.81 -1.48 7.27
N ALA A 94 -2.95 -1.54 6.58
CA ALA A 94 -3.49 -0.51 5.72
C ALA A 94 -4.80 0.02 6.31
N ALA A 95 -5.04 1.34 6.26
CA ALA A 95 -6.27 1.98 6.71
C ALA A 95 -6.75 3.06 5.75
#